data_AF-A0A2M7DXU8-F1
#
_entry.id   AF-A0A2M7DXU8-F1
#
_cell.length_a   1.000
_cell.length_b   1.000
_cell.length_c   1.000
_cell.angle_alpha   90.00
_cell.angle_beta   90.00
_cell.angle_gamma   90.00
#
_symmetry.space_group_name_H-M   'P 1'
#
loop_
_entity.id
_entity.type
_entity.pdbx_description
1 polymer ?
#
loop_
_entity_poly.entity_id
_entity_poly.type
_entity_poly.pdbx_seq_one_letter_code
_entity_poly.pdbx_strand_id
1 'polypeptide(L)'
;MNLSRRHIYNLFEDPDLSLEYVYKIGKIIHYNFTNEIGSYLKNSDSDIIENASDAPIPYGNETEYWKNKYFGLLEKYNELQMKMIVLLEKQ
;
A
#
# COMPACT_ATOMS: atom_id res chain seq x y z
N MET A 1 -7.92 10.68 4.66
CA MET A 1 -9.28 10.13 4.56
C MET A 1 -9.67 9.54 5.91
N ASN A 2 -10.69 10.07 6.59
CA ASN A 2 -11.12 9.56 7.91
C ASN A 2 -12.04 8.32 7.72
N LEU A 3 -11.53 7.28 7.07
CA LEU A 3 -12.26 6.07 6.70
C LEU A 3 -11.81 4.90 7.58
N SER A 4 -12.73 4.00 7.92
CA SER A 4 -12.36 2.77 8.62
C SER A 4 -11.58 1.83 7.70
N ARG A 5 -10.72 0.97 8.28
CA ARG A 5 -9.99 -0.06 7.50
C ARG A 5 -10.94 -0.93 6.68
N ARG A 6 -12.08 -1.32 7.25
CA ARG A 6 -13.13 -2.07 6.55
C ARG A 6 -13.65 -1.33 5.32
N HIS A 7 -13.86 -0.03 5.45
CA HIS A 7 -14.31 0.79 4.32
C HIS A 7 -13.26 0.82 3.21
N ILE A 8 -11.97 0.92 3.55
CA ILE A 8 -10.88 0.84 2.56
C ILE A 8 -10.88 -0.51 1.85
N TYR A 9 -11.06 -1.63 2.56
CA TYR A 9 -11.14 -2.95 1.92
C TYR A 9 -12.33 -3.08 0.98
N ASN A 10 -13.49 -2.55 1.36
CA ASN A 10 -14.65 -2.56 0.48
C ASN A 10 -14.41 -1.79 -0.83
N LEU A 11 -13.60 -0.73 -0.81
CA LEU A 11 -13.25 0.01 -2.03
C LEU A 11 -12.40 -0.82 -2.99
N PHE A 12 -11.58 -1.76 -2.50
CA PHE A 12 -10.78 -2.63 -3.37
C PHE A 12 -11.59 -3.75 -4.04
N GLU A 13 -12.72 -4.10 -3.46
CA GLU A 13 -13.65 -5.09 -4.02
C GLU A 13 -14.66 -4.45 -4.99
N ASP A 14 -14.68 -3.13 -5.11
CA ASP A 14 -15.58 -2.39 -6.00
C ASP A 14 -14.99 -2.33 -7.43
N PRO A 15 -15.57 -3.05 -8.42
CA PRO A 15 -15.07 -3.04 -9.79
C PRO A 15 -15.29 -1.70 -10.50
N ASP A 16 -16.20 -0.85 -10.00
CA ASP A 16 -16.56 0.45 -10.58
C ASP A 16 -16.05 1.62 -9.73
N LEU A 17 -14.97 1.40 -8.96
CA LEU A 17 -14.37 2.40 -8.09
C LEU A 17 -14.01 3.68 -8.88
N SER A 18 -14.52 4.83 -8.42
CA SER A 18 -14.24 6.12 -9.06
C SER A 18 -12.74 6.46 -9.07
N LEU A 19 -12.27 6.98 -10.21
CA LEU A 19 -10.91 7.50 -10.43
C LEU A 19 -10.47 8.50 -9.35
N GLU A 20 -11.41 9.26 -8.78
CA GLU A 20 -11.11 10.20 -7.70
C GLU A 20 -10.62 9.50 -6.42
N TYR A 21 -11.21 8.35 -6.08
CA TYR A 21 -10.75 7.55 -4.94
C TYR A 21 -9.37 6.96 -5.21
N VAL A 22 -9.15 6.44 -6.42
CA VAL A 22 -7.85 5.87 -6.81
C VAL A 22 -6.75 6.94 -6.73
N TYR A 23 -7.03 8.14 -7.25
CA TYR A 23 -6.12 9.27 -7.19
C TYR A 23 -5.80 9.69 -5.74
N LYS A 24 -6.82 9.82 -4.88
CA LYS A 24 -6.63 10.16 -3.47
C LYS A 24 -5.86 9.08 -2.72
N ILE A 25 -6.09 7.80 -3.01
CA ILE A 25 -5.33 6.68 -2.45
C ILE A 25 -3.87 6.80 -2.91
N GLY A 26 -3.62 7.01 -4.20
CA GLY A 26 -2.29 7.21 -4.77
C GLY A 26 -1.51 8.30 -4.05
N LYS A 27 -2.15 9.45 -3.80
CA LYS A 27 -1.55 10.53 -3.00
C LYS A 27 -1.21 10.11 -1.56
N ILE A 28 -2.05 9.31 -0.91
CA ILE A 28 -1.82 8.84 0.47
C ILE A 28 -0.67 7.84 0.53
N ILE A 29 -0.56 6.96 -0.47
CA ILE A 29 0.49 5.91 -0.50
C ILE A 29 1.72 6.32 -1.32
N HIS A 30 1.78 7.58 -1.76
CA HIS A 30 2.83 8.12 -2.62
C HIS A 30 3.06 7.30 -3.91
N TYR A 31 1.98 6.81 -4.50
CA TYR A 31 2.00 6.01 -5.73
C TYR A 31 1.19 6.68 -6.84
N ASN A 32 1.69 6.59 -8.08
CA ASN A 32 1.00 7.10 -9.25
C ASN A 32 0.44 5.95 -10.08
N PHE A 33 -0.89 5.85 -10.13
CA PHE A 33 -1.64 4.80 -10.85
C PHE A 33 -1.84 5.07 -12.35
N THR A 34 -1.20 6.11 -12.91
CA THR A 34 -1.41 6.52 -14.31
C THR A 34 -1.02 5.42 -15.30
N ASN A 35 -0.02 4.59 -14.97
CA ASN A 35 0.42 3.52 -15.87
C ASN A 35 -0.57 2.36 -15.92
N GLU A 36 -1.24 2.06 -14.80
CA GLU A 36 -2.19 0.97 -14.64
C GLU A 36 -3.57 1.34 -15.19
N ILE A 37 -3.94 2.61 -15.06
CA ILE A 37 -5.29 3.10 -15.37
C ILE A 37 -5.28 3.96 -16.65
N GLY A 38 -4.12 4.11 -17.29
CA GLY A 38 -3.88 4.94 -18.46
C GLY A 38 -4.90 4.75 -19.59
N SER A 39 -5.36 3.52 -19.81
CA SER A 39 -6.37 3.18 -20.82
C SER A 39 -7.81 3.59 -20.48
N TYR A 40 -8.11 3.80 -19.21
CA TYR A 40 -9.44 4.15 -18.71
C TYR A 40 -9.63 5.66 -18.51
N LEU A 41 -8.53 6.42 -18.52
CA LEU A 41 -8.54 7.88 -18.47
C LEU A 41 -9.18 8.43 -19.75
N LYS A 42 -10.30 9.13 -19.62
CA LYS A 42 -10.90 9.86 -20.74
C LYS A 42 -10.21 11.22 -20.86
N ASN A 43 -10.27 11.84 -22.04
CA ASN A 43 -9.70 13.18 -22.26
C ASN A 43 -10.24 14.26 -21.29
N SER A 44 -11.39 14.02 -20.65
CA SER A 44 -11.96 14.87 -19.59
C SER A 44 -11.24 14.76 -18.23
N ASP A 45 -10.38 13.76 -18.06
CA ASP A 45 -9.68 13.47 -16.81
C ASP A 45 -8.26 14.07 -16.80
N SER A 46 -7.94 14.96 -17.76
CA SER A 46 -6.64 15.63 -17.90
C SER A 46 -6.19 16.31 -16.61
N ASP A 47 -7.14 16.90 -15.87
CA ASP A 47 -6.89 17.60 -14.62
C ASP A 47 -6.38 16.63 -13.54
N ILE A 48 -6.83 15.36 -13.55
CA ILE A 48 -6.39 14.35 -12.59
C ILE A 48 -4.94 13.93 -12.89
N ILE A 49 -4.57 13.86 -14.17
CA ILE A 49 -3.24 13.48 -14.64
C ILE A 49 -2.22 14.57 -14.30
N GLU A 50 -2.55 15.84 -14.57
CA GLU A 50 -1.66 16.98 -14.31
C GLU A 50 -1.39 17.17 -12.80
N ASN A 51 -2.38 16.87 -11.97
CA ASN A 51 -2.22 16.89 -10.51
C ASN A 51 -1.56 15.61 -9.96
N ALA A 52 -1.39 14.53 -10.73
CA ALA A 52 -0.72 13.29 -10.30
C ALA A 52 0.81 13.39 -10.37
N SER A 53 1.34 14.23 -11.25
CA SER A 53 2.79 14.51 -11.36
C SER A 53 3.39 15.24 -10.16
N ASP A 54 2.55 15.89 -9.34
CA ASP A 54 2.99 16.70 -8.20
C ASP A 54 3.13 15.92 -6.88
N ALA A 55 2.92 14.60 -6.87
CA ALA A 55 3.12 13.82 -5.67
C ALA A 55 4.62 13.77 -5.32
N PRO A 56 5.06 14.36 -4.17
CA PRO A 56 6.44 14.25 -3.74
C PRO A 56 6.71 12.77 -3.43
N ILE A 57 7.70 12.20 -4.10
CA ILE A 57 8.27 10.86 -3.88
C ILE A 57 9.14 10.96 -2.61
N PRO A 58 8.66 10.61 -1.39
CA PRO A 58 9.44 10.74 -0.15
C PRO A 58 10.09 9.39 0.14
N TYR A 59 10.85 8.85 -0.81
CA TYR A 59 11.21 7.42 -0.82
C TYR A 59 12.30 7.01 0.18
N GLY A 60 12.95 7.95 0.87
CA GLY A 60 14.08 7.64 1.75
C GLY A 60 13.64 7.04 3.10
N ASN A 61 12.99 7.85 3.93
CA ASN A 61 12.84 7.52 5.36
C ASN A 61 11.69 6.54 5.65
N GLU A 62 10.58 6.64 4.92
CA GLU A 62 9.41 5.80 5.19
C GLU A 62 9.58 4.38 4.66
N THR A 63 10.15 4.22 3.46
CA THR A 63 10.47 2.92 2.87
C THR A 63 11.42 2.12 3.76
N GLU A 64 12.47 2.77 4.27
CA GLU A 64 13.44 2.13 5.16
C GLU A 64 12.81 1.75 6.50
N TYR A 65 11.94 2.59 7.06
CA TYR A 65 11.16 2.28 8.26
C TYR A 65 10.30 1.01 8.08
N TRP A 66 9.51 0.94 7.01
CA TRP A 66 8.64 -0.21 6.76
C TRP A 66 9.43 -1.48 6.43
N LYS A 67 10.54 -1.35 5.68
CA LYS A 67 11.49 -2.44 5.43
C LYS A 67 12.03 -3.01 6.75
N ASN A 68 12.58 -2.17 7.61
CA ASN A 68 13.16 -2.60 8.88
C ASN A 68 12.11 -3.20 9.82
N LYS A 69 10.89 -2.64 9.83
CA LYS A 69 9.76 -3.19 10.60
C LYS A 69 9.36 -4.59 10.13
N TYR A 70 9.32 -4.82 8.81
CA TYR A 70 9.06 -6.13 8.23
C TYR A 70 10.15 -7.13 8.61
N PHE A 71 11.43 -6.76 8.48
CA PHE A 71 12.55 -7.61 8.91
C PHE A 71 12.45 -8.01 10.38
N GLY A 72 12.22 -7.06 11.29
CA GLY A 72 12.08 -7.36 12.71
C GLY A 72 10.90 -8.26 13.05
N LEU A 73 9.82 -8.23 12.26
CA LEU A 73 8.70 -9.17 12.41
C LEU A 73 9.10 -10.58 11.97
N LEU A 74 9.79 -10.70 10.84
CA LEU A 74 10.26 -11.97 10.30
C LEU A 74 11.26 -12.65 11.25
N GLU A 75 12.18 -11.88 11.83
CA GLU A 75 13.12 -12.36 12.84
C GLU A 75 12.40 -12.91 14.08
N LYS A 76 11.43 -12.17 14.63
CA LYS A 76 10.62 -12.64 15.77
C LYS A 76 9.84 -13.92 15.45
N TYR A 77 9.30 -14.01 14.24
CA TYR A 77 8.61 -15.22 13.81
C TYR A 77 9.57 -16.42 13.77
N ASN A 78 10.76 -16.25 13.18
CA ASN A 78 11.78 -17.29 13.14
C ASN A 78 12.24 -17.71 14.54
N GLU A 79 12.41 -16.77 15.47
CA GLU A 79 12.72 -17.08 16.87
C GLU A 79 11.65 -17.92 17.54
N LEU A 80 10.37 -17.56 17.35
CA LEU A 80 9.25 -18.32 17.89
C LEU A 80 9.19 -19.73 17.29
N GLN A 81 9.43 -19.85 15.99
CA GLN A 81 9.47 -21.13 15.30
C GLN A 81 10.60 -22.02 15.79
N MET A 82 11.81 -21.48 16.01
CA MET A 82 12.93 -22.21 16.60
C MET A 82 12.62 -22.65 18.04
N LYS A 83 12.05 -21.77 18.87
CA LYS A 83 11.64 -22.12 20.24
C LYS A 83 10.64 -23.28 20.25
N MET A 84 9.68 -23.29 19.33
CA MET A 84 8.71 -24.38 19.20
C MET A 84 9.40 -25.70 18.84
N ILE A 85 10.31 -25.71 17.87
CA ILE A 85 11.06 -26.90 17.46
C ILE A 85 11.85 -27.48 18.64
N VAL A 86 12.60 -26.64 19.38
CA VAL A 86 13.38 -27.08 20.54
C VAL A 86 12.50 -27.66 21.67
N LEU A 87 11.27 -27.16 21.84
CA LEU A 87 10.33 -27.70 22.82
C LEU A 87 9.82 -29.08 22.41
N LEU A 88 9.61 -29.32 21.11
CA LEU A 88 9.17 -30.61 20.58
C LEU A 88 10.27 -31.68 20.65
N GLU A 89 11.54 -31.30 20.51
CA GLU A 89 12.68 -32.23 20.64
C GLU A 89 13.00 -32.63 22.09
N LYS A 90 12.46 -31.90 23.08
CA LYS A 90 12.66 -32.17 24.51
C LYS A 90 11.58 -33.06 25.15
N GLN A 91 10.59 -33.49 24.37
CA GLN A 91 9.52 -34.42 24.79
C GLN A 91 9.80 -35.81 24.23
#